data_AF-A0A7L4TN67-F1
#
_entry.id   AF-A0A7L4TN67-F1
#
_cell.length_a   1.000
_cell.length_b   1.000
_cell.length_c   1.000
_cell.angle_alpha   90.00
_cell.angle_beta   90.00
_cell.angle_gamma   90.00
#
_symmetry.space_group_name_H-M   'P 1'
#
loop_
_entity.id
_entity.type
_entity.pdbx_description
1 polymer ?
#
loop_
_entity_poly.entity_id
_entity_poly.type
_entity_poly.pdbx_seq_one_letter_code
_entity_poly.pdbx_strand_id
1 'polypeptide(L)'
;MKIIQSFWSGNQKDFKNSYGWLDYKFNWMSWILSCHQLVKYHKEVELYTDSFGYEILIEKLKLPYTKVHVVLDELNAYHKDLWAVAKIRTFQLQTEPFIHVDGDVFVWESLTDKFENSNLVAQNLEVTTGYYRNRWEAIHPNLNYLPDELKGFHNDTLNLACNMGIIGGTNIEFFQEFCAKSFEFVDQNTKDWKSDDNLNFNVFFEQVFFYGLCQKNNEKIDYLFQEIPKDNLYIGFGDFDKVPYRMTYLHLLGVFKRHNAVCKAMEVYIMQHYTEMYSKLMRFINEADAANNEIDYLTKERIAELVTDFDIELKRNEFKNEDFLLKRDLYGGGLTKIFDFSLRQNEDFNMVLLDCFDKKTIVDKEVELEIIEIKENNSVNNQYEIDEIDLIMLEELAKPITYNEFIERIKMYFDDETEDSNEFLFLINGRLRNYLVYKIISIYLN
;
A
#
# COMPACT_ATOMS: atom_id res chain seq x y z
N MET A 1 -18.15 13.12 11.04
CA MET A 1 -17.38 12.05 11.72
C MET A 1 -15.92 12.43 11.72
N LYS A 2 -15.16 12.09 12.76
CA LYS A 2 -13.71 12.28 12.77
C LYS A 2 -12.98 11.06 12.22
N ILE A 3 -11.78 11.28 11.69
CA ILE A 3 -10.86 10.18 11.37
C ILE A 3 -10.01 9.87 12.60
N ILE A 4 -9.80 8.59 12.87
CA ILE A 4 -8.87 8.13 13.90
C ILE A 4 -7.88 7.11 13.33
N GLN A 5 -6.66 7.11 13.84
CA GLN A 5 -5.68 6.05 13.57
C GLN A 5 -5.12 5.53 14.88
N SER A 6 -4.63 4.29 14.86
CA SER A 6 -3.98 3.69 16.04
C SER A 6 -2.61 3.12 15.69
N PHE A 7 -1.61 3.43 16.51
CA PHE A 7 -0.28 2.82 16.46
C PHE A 7 0.12 2.33 17.85
N TRP A 8 0.35 1.04 17.98
CA TRP A 8 0.87 0.44 19.21
C TRP A 8 2.12 -0.36 18.89
N SER A 9 3.18 -0.09 19.64
CA SER A 9 4.48 -0.71 19.47
C SER A 9 4.57 -2.11 20.07
N GLY A 10 3.59 -2.55 20.88
CA GLY A 10 3.69 -3.83 21.58
C GLY A 10 4.73 -3.82 22.70
N ASN A 11 4.94 -2.67 23.37
CA ASN A 11 6.04 -2.42 24.31
C ASN A 11 7.44 -2.57 23.66
N GLN A 12 7.52 -2.57 22.34
CA GLN A 12 8.79 -2.59 21.63
C GLN A 12 9.33 -1.17 21.49
N LYS A 13 10.65 -1.02 21.55
CA LYS A 13 11.33 0.28 21.44
C LYS A 13 12.32 0.34 20.28
N ASP A 14 12.19 -0.61 19.36
CA ASP A 14 13.09 -0.71 18.21
C ASP A 14 12.52 0.04 17.02
N PHE A 15 13.17 1.13 16.65
CA PHE A 15 12.84 1.92 15.46
C PHE A 15 13.00 1.13 14.15
N LYS A 16 13.82 0.07 14.16
CA LYS A 16 14.10 -0.78 13.00
C LYS A 16 13.12 -1.95 12.85
N ASN A 17 12.08 -2.02 13.68
CA ASN A 17 11.02 -2.99 13.47
C ASN A 17 10.23 -2.64 12.20
N SER A 18 10.11 -3.61 11.29
CA SER A 18 9.44 -3.38 10.02
C SER A 18 7.92 -3.47 10.08
N TYR A 19 7.32 -4.01 11.15
CA TYR A 19 5.87 -4.14 11.28
C TYR A 19 5.20 -4.80 10.05
N GLY A 20 5.89 -5.81 9.48
CA GLY A 20 5.43 -6.56 8.31
C GLY A 20 5.85 -5.97 6.96
N TRP A 21 6.41 -4.76 6.92
CA TRP A 21 6.94 -4.16 5.70
C TRP A 21 8.22 -4.84 5.22
N LEU A 22 8.48 -4.74 3.91
CA LEU A 22 9.70 -5.24 3.26
C LEU A 22 10.96 -4.75 3.98
N ASP A 23 10.96 -3.48 4.37
CA ASP A 23 11.98 -2.80 5.15
C ASP A 23 11.30 -1.84 6.14
N TYR A 24 11.95 -1.56 7.27
CA TYR A 24 11.40 -0.70 8.32
C TYR A 24 11.24 0.76 7.89
N LYS A 25 12.03 1.24 6.92
CA LYS A 25 11.82 2.59 6.37
C LYS A 25 10.46 2.75 5.71
N PHE A 26 9.96 1.70 5.05
CA PHE A 26 8.66 1.73 4.39
C PHE A 26 7.51 1.80 5.38
N ASN A 27 7.65 1.23 6.58
CA ASN A 27 6.68 1.42 7.65
C ASN A 27 6.53 2.91 8.01
N TRP A 28 7.63 3.61 8.24
CA TRP A 28 7.60 5.02 8.62
C TRP A 28 7.16 5.92 7.46
N MET A 29 7.54 5.59 6.23
CA MET A 29 7.02 6.23 5.02
C MET A 29 5.50 6.06 4.90
N SER A 30 4.97 4.89 5.22
CA SER A 30 3.52 4.65 5.21
C SER A 30 2.80 5.57 6.17
N TRP A 31 3.28 5.71 7.40
CA TRP A 31 2.71 6.63 8.38
C TRP A 31 2.77 8.10 7.92
N ILE A 32 3.87 8.51 7.29
CA ILE A 32 3.99 9.84 6.68
C ILE A 32 2.89 10.04 5.63
N LEU A 33 2.79 9.14 4.66
CA LEU A 33 1.85 9.28 3.56
C LEU A 33 0.40 9.23 4.07
N SER A 34 0.07 8.24 4.90
CA SER A 34 -1.28 8.04 5.45
C SER A 34 -1.75 9.28 6.23
N CYS A 35 -0.95 9.75 7.19
CA CYS A 35 -1.32 10.92 8.00
C CYS A 35 -1.51 12.18 7.15
N HIS A 36 -0.56 12.48 6.25
CA HIS A 36 -0.65 13.70 5.43
C HIS A 36 -1.84 13.67 4.48
N GLN A 37 -2.12 12.52 3.86
CA GLN A 37 -3.30 12.36 3.00
C GLN A 37 -4.59 12.50 3.81
N LEU A 38 -4.69 11.87 4.99
CA LEU A 38 -5.88 12.01 5.83
C LEU A 38 -6.12 13.47 6.25
N VAL A 39 -5.09 14.17 6.72
CA VAL A 39 -5.19 15.58 7.13
C VAL A 39 -5.52 16.51 5.96
N LYS A 40 -5.04 16.18 4.75
CA LYS A 40 -5.36 16.94 3.54
C LYS A 40 -6.84 16.89 3.16
N TYR A 41 -7.52 15.77 3.42
CA TYR A 41 -8.90 15.54 2.99
C TYR A 41 -9.93 15.53 4.13
N HIS A 42 -9.50 15.61 5.39
CA HIS A 42 -10.38 15.56 6.57
C HIS A 42 -10.02 16.66 7.57
N LYS A 43 -11.05 17.21 8.23
CA LYS A 43 -10.88 18.29 9.20
C LYS A 43 -10.31 17.83 10.54
N GLU A 44 -10.62 16.61 10.94
CA GLU A 44 -10.28 16.05 12.25
C GLU A 44 -9.67 14.67 12.05
N VAL A 45 -8.38 14.55 12.38
CA VAL A 45 -7.59 13.33 12.26
C VAL A 45 -6.82 13.12 13.56
N GLU A 46 -7.28 12.19 14.39
CA GLU A 46 -6.69 11.91 15.70
C GLU A 46 -5.81 10.66 15.67
N LEU A 47 -4.67 10.69 16.36
CA LEU A 47 -3.82 9.52 16.59
C LEU A 47 -4.00 9.00 18.02
N TYR A 48 -4.24 7.70 18.16
CA TYR A 48 -4.18 6.97 19.41
C TYR A 48 -2.92 6.12 19.42
N THR A 49 -2.04 6.35 20.38
CA THR A 49 -0.72 5.70 20.37
C THR A 49 -0.19 5.42 21.77
N ASP A 50 0.95 4.73 21.83
CA ASP A 50 1.73 4.53 23.05
C ASP A 50 2.92 5.50 23.09
N SER A 51 3.68 5.46 24.17
CA SER A 51 4.80 6.39 24.39
C SER A 51 5.85 6.30 23.29
N PHE A 52 6.12 5.10 22.76
CA PHE A 52 7.08 4.93 21.66
C PHE A 52 6.57 5.51 20.34
N GLY A 53 5.32 5.22 19.99
CA GLY A 53 4.69 5.82 18.81
C GLY A 53 4.63 7.34 18.88
N TYR A 54 4.35 7.91 20.07
CA TYR A 54 4.40 9.36 20.28
C TYR A 54 5.81 9.94 20.02
N GLU A 55 6.85 9.32 20.58
CA GLU A 55 8.24 9.73 20.37
C GLU A 55 8.58 9.77 18.86
N ILE A 56 8.27 8.69 18.14
CA ILE A 56 8.64 8.59 16.71
C ILE A 56 7.74 9.45 15.84
N LEU A 57 6.42 9.26 15.88
CA LEU A 57 5.47 9.88 14.94
C LEU A 57 5.30 11.37 15.22
N ILE A 58 5.37 11.81 16.48
CA ILE A 58 5.05 13.19 16.86
C ILE A 58 6.31 13.98 17.20
N GLU A 59 7.15 13.53 18.13
CA GLU A 59 8.30 14.33 18.54
C GLU A 59 9.36 14.39 17.43
N LYS A 60 9.72 13.23 16.88
CA LYS A 60 10.72 13.14 15.80
C LYS A 60 10.13 13.51 14.46
N LEU A 61 9.12 12.79 13.97
CA LEU A 61 8.58 13.01 12.62
C LEU A 61 7.65 14.23 12.51
N LYS A 62 7.03 14.68 13.62
CA LYS A 62 6.11 15.83 13.63
C LYS A 62 4.96 15.68 12.66
N LEU A 63 4.35 14.50 12.62
CA LEU A 63 3.20 14.23 11.77
C LEU A 63 2.01 15.15 12.13
N PRO A 64 1.26 15.65 11.13
CA PRO A 64 0.31 16.75 11.30
C PRO A 64 -1.07 16.34 11.88
N TYR A 65 -1.14 15.34 12.76
CA TYR A 65 -2.39 14.96 13.42
C TYR A 65 -3.02 16.13 14.16
N THR A 66 -4.35 16.25 14.09
CA THR A 66 -5.07 17.36 14.74
C THR A 66 -5.15 17.18 16.26
N LYS A 67 -5.05 15.94 16.73
CA LYS A 67 -4.98 15.57 18.16
C LYS A 67 -4.25 14.25 18.32
N VAL A 68 -3.54 14.10 19.45
CA VAL A 68 -2.82 12.86 19.77
C VAL A 68 -3.15 12.43 21.19
N HIS A 69 -3.39 11.13 21.38
CA HIS A 69 -3.73 10.50 22.64
C HIS A 69 -2.69 9.41 22.95
N VAL A 70 -1.93 9.58 24.03
CA VAL A 70 -0.94 8.60 24.48
C VAL A 70 -1.58 7.72 25.55
N VAL A 71 -2.27 6.67 25.10
CA VAL A 71 -3.14 5.84 25.95
C VAL A 71 -2.90 4.34 25.77
N LEU A 72 -2.23 3.91 24.70
CA LEU A 72 -2.08 2.49 24.36
C LEU A 72 -0.97 1.78 25.15
N ASP A 73 -0.22 2.49 26.00
CA ASP A 73 0.73 1.86 26.93
C ASP A 73 0.05 0.89 27.91
N GLU A 74 -1.24 1.08 28.21
CA GLU A 74 -2.01 0.16 29.05
C GLU A 74 -2.14 -1.25 28.44
N LEU A 75 -2.02 -1.36 27.11
CA LEU A 75 -2.09 -2.62 26.39
C LEU A 75 -0.78 -3.42 26.46
N ASN A 76 0.29 -2.87 27.04
CA ASN A 76 1.60 -3.53 27.12
C ASN A 76 1.60 -4.83 27.94
N ALA A 77 0.50 -5.17 28.62
CA ALA A 77 0.28 -6.47 29.23
C ALA A 77 -0.07 -7.57 28.22
N TYR A 78 -0.61 -7.22 27.04
CA TYR A 78 -0.89 -8.15 25.96
C TYR A 78 0.38 -8.54 25.19
N HIS A 79 0.35 -9.71 24.57
CA HIS A 79 1.41 -10.11 23.65
C HIS A 79 1.48 -9.15 22.46
N LYS A 80 2.68 -8.69 22.10
CA LYS A 80 2.92 -7.73 21.00
C LYS A 80 2.34 -8.13 19.64
N ASP A 81 2.10 -9.42 19.42
CA ASP A 81 1.56 -9.94 18.15
C ASP A 81 0.03 -9.88 18.09
N LEU A 82 -0.64 -9.50 19.18
CA LEU A 82 -2.07 -9.17 19.19
C LEU A 82 -2.30 -7.73 18.70
N TRP A 83 -1.76 -7.40 17.54
CA TRP A 83 -1.75 -6.02 16.99
C TRP A 83 -3.15 -5.40 16.87
N ALA A 84 -4.21 -6.18 16.69
CA ALA A 84 -5.57 -5.66 16.55
C ALA A 84 -6.14 -5.11 17.87
N VAL A 85 -5.62 -5.48 19.04
CA VAL A 85 -6.13 -4.99 20.34
C VAL A 85 -6.01 -3.47 20.46
N ALA A 86 -5.00 -2.87 19.84
CA ALA A 86 -4.82 -1.42 19.76
C ALA A 86 -5.95 -0.73 19.00
N LYS A 87 -6.44 -1.34 17.92
CA LYS A 87 -7.57 -0.83 17.14
C LYS A 87 -8.86 -0.96 17.93
N ILE A 88 -9.15 -2.15 18.47
CA ILE A 88 -10.32 -2.40 19.32
C ILE A 88 -10.37 -1.42 20.50
N ARG A 89 -9.23 -1.21 21.18
CA ARG A 89 -9.17 -0.21 22.26
C ARG A 89 -9.48 1.18 21.77
N THR A 90 -8.92 1.57 20.63
CA THR A 90 -9.17 2.88 20.03
C THR A 90 -10.64 3.09 19.71
N PHE A 91 -11.35 2.08 19.20
CA PHE A 91 -12.81 2.15 18.97
C PHE A 91 -13.58 2.28 20.29
N GLN A 92 -13.19 1.51 21.30
CA GLN A 92 -13.81 1.54 22.63
C GLN A 92 -13.71 2.92 23.30
N LEU A 93 -12.65 3.69 23.00
CA LEU A 93 -12.48 5.06 23.52
C LEU A 93 -13.37 6.10 22.82
N GLN A 94 -14.05 5.75 21.74
CA GLN A 94 -14.87 6.70 20.99
C GLN A 94 -16.23 6.93 21.65
N THR A 95 -16.58 8.21 21.79
CA THR A 95 -17.88 8.67 22.30
C THR A 95 -18.71 9.41 21.25
N GLU A 96 -18.21 9.50 20.02
CA GLU A 96 -18.81 10.21 18.91
C GLU A 96 -18.50 9.51 17.57
N PRO A 97 -19.27 9.76 16.50
CA PRO A 97 -19.08 9.10 15.21
C PRO A 97 -17.67 9.24 14.63
N PHE A 98 -17.08 8.11 14.24
CA PHE A 98 -15.70 8.01 13.79
C PHE A 98 -15.54 7.11 12.56
N ILE A 99 -14.43 7.26 11.85
CA ILE A 99 -13.89 6.23 10.94
C ILE A 99 -12.43 6.03 11.32
N HIS A 100 -12.09 4.81 11.74
CA HIS A 100 -10.71 4.37 11.85
C HIS A 100 -10.15 4.01 10.49
N VAL A 101 -8.87 4.34 10.29
CA VAL A 101 -8.13 4.11 9.06
C VAL A 101 -6.77 3.50 9.40
N ASP A 102 -6.44 2.37 8.78
CA ASP A 102 -5.14 1.71 8.99
C ASP A 102 -3.96 2.59 8.51
N GLY A 103 -2.79 2.43 9.12
CA GLY A 103 -1.57 3.24 8.83
C GLY A 103 -0.95 2.99 7.45
N ASP A 104 -1.43 1.98 6.74
CA ASP A 104 -1.08 1.54 5.38
C ASP A 104 -2.18 1.81 4.34
N VAL A 105 -3.16 2.64 4.73
CA VAL A 105 -4.20 3.16 3.85
C VAL A 105 -3.89 4.60 3.46
N PHE A 106 -4.06 4.89 2.17
CA PHE A 106 -3.83 6.20 1.56
C PHE A 106 -5.07 6.62 0.76
N VAL A 107 -5.48 7.88 0.91
CA VAL A 107 -6.71 8.41 0.30
C VAL A 107 -6.45 9.70 -0.47
N TRP A 108 -7.21 9.95 -1.52
CA TRP A 108 -7.17 11.19 -2.31
C TRP A 108 -8.50 11.94 -2.34
N GLU A 109 -9.42 11.54 -1.45
CA GLU A 109 -10.70 12.18 -1.22
C GLU A 109 -11.15 11.97 0.23
N SER A 110 -12.23 12.64 0.63
CA SER A 110 -12.84 12.48 1.95
C SER A 110 -13.55 11.13 2.06
N LEU A 111 -13.17 10.33 3.07
CA LEU A 111 -13.90 9.13 3.48
C LEU A 111 -15.21 9.49 4.18
N THR A 112 -15.28 10.63 4.86
CA THR A 112 -16.45 10.98 5.68
C THR A 112 -17.65 11.43 4.86
N ASP A 113 -17.43 12.00 3.67
CA ASP A 113 -18.51 12.55 2.84
C ASP A 113 -19.42 11.43 2.31
N LYS A 114 -18.85 10.27 1.97
CA LYS A 114 -19.59 9.10 1.50
C LYS A 114 -20.40 8.41 2.60
N PHE A 115 -19.95 8.53 3.85
CA PHE A 115 -20.47 7.73 4.97
C PHE A 115 -21.13 8.57 6.07
N GLU A 116 -21.42 9.84 5.82
CA GLU A 116 -21.88 10.81 6.84
C GLU A 116 -23.01 10.26 7.74
N ASN A 117 -23.91 9.45 7.18
CA ASN A 117 -25.07 8.87 7.86
C ASN A 117 -25.02 7.34 8.01
N SER A 118 -23.88 6.71 7.76
CA SER A 118 -23.73 5.26 7.85
C SER A 118 -23.58 4.81 9.31
N ASN A 119 -24.46 3.91 9.74
CA ASN A 119 -24.42 3.34 11.10
C ASN A 119 -23.14 2.55 11.35
N LEU A 120 -22.80 1.69 10.38
CA LEU A 120 -21.60 0.85 10.38
C LEU A 120 -20.97 0.91 8.99
N VAL A 121 -19.66 1.05 8.96
CA VAL A 121 -18.83 1.18 7.76
C VAL A 121 -17.69 0.18 7.86
N ALA A 122 -17.37 -0.47 6.75
CA ALA A 122 -16.14 -1.22 6.57
C ALA A 122 -15.59 -1.01 5.15
N GLN A 123 -14.34 -1.39 4.91
CA GLN A 123 -13.75 -1.26 3.57
C GLN A 123 -14.51 -2.09 2.54
N ASN A 124 -14.58 -3.41 2.74
CA ASN A 124 -15.31 -4.33 1.88
C ASN A 124 -15.60 -5.62 2.63
N LEU A 125 -16.53 -6.41 2.09
CA LEU A 125 -16.69 -7.79 2.49
C LEU A 125 -15.69 -8.67 1.72
N GLU A 126 -15.20 -9.74 2.32
CA GLU A 126 -14.33 -10.71 1.64
C GLU A 126 -14.72 -12.14 1.98
N VAL A 127 -14.46 -13.05 1.04
CA VAL A 127 -14.64 -14.50 1.24
C VAL A 127 -13.45 -15.05 2.01
N THR A 128 -13.72 -15.70 3.13
CA THR A 128 -12.70 -16.32 3.99
C THR A 128 -12.29 -17.68 3.43
N THR A 129 -11.20 -17.72 2.66
CA THR A 129 -10.66 -18.95 2.07
C THR A 129 -9.50 -19.50 2.90
N GLY A 130 -8.45 -20.03 2.26
CA GLY A 130 -7.36 -20.73 2.92
C GLY A 130 -6.61 -19.88 3.95
N TYR A 131 -6.51 -18.56 3.77
CA TYR A 131 -5.80 -17.72 4.73
C TYR A 131 -6.53 -17.67 6.08
N TYR A 132 -7.84 -17.47 6.08
CA TYR A 132 -8.62 -17.53 7.32
C TYR A 132 -8.75 -18.96 7.84
N ARG A 133 -9.08 -19.93 6.99
CA ARG A 133 -9.35 -21.31 7.44
C ARG A 133 -8.12 -21.96 8.06
N ASN A 134 -6.95 -21.84 7.43
CA ASN A 134 -5.71 -22.42 7.97
C ASN A 134 -5.31 -21.77 9.32
N ARG A 135 -5.53 -20.45 9.48
CA ARG A 135 -5.28 -19.76 10.75
C ARG A 135 -6.27 -20.17 11.83
N TRP A 136 -7.53 -20.37 11.47
CA TRP A 136 -8.54 -20.86 12.40
C TRP A 136 -8.23 -22.27 12.86
N GLU A 137 -7.86 -23.16 11.92
CA GLU A 137 -7.43 -24.53 12.21
C GLU A 137 -6.28 -24.59 13.21
N ALA A 138 -5.33 -23.64 13.12
CA ALA A 138 -4.22 -23.54 14.05
C ALA A 138 -4.62 -23.15 15.48
N ILE A 139 -5.62 -22.27 15.66
CA ILE A 139 -5.96 -21.69 16.97
C ILE A 139 -7.19 -22.29 17.64
N HIS A 140 -8.21 -22.71 16.86
CA HIS A 140 -9.49 -23.13 17.41
C HIS A 140 -9.44 -24.33 18.36
N PRO A 141 -8.52 -25.32 18.26
CA PRO A 141 -8.46 -26.43 19.20
C PRO A 141 -7.99 -25.98 20.59
N ASN A 142 -7.36 -24.80 20.67
CA ASN A 142 -6.78 -24.23 21.89
C ASN A 142 -7.68 -23.15 22.51
N LEU A 143 -8.87 -22.91 21.95
CA LEU A 143 -9.82 -21.95 22.51
C LEU A 143 -10.48 -22.51 23.77
N ASN A 144 -10.40 -21.76 24.87
CA ASN A 144 -11.18 -22.00 26.08
C ASN A 144 -12.60 -21.42 25.97
N TYR A 145 -12.78 -20.42 25.12
CA TYR A 145 -14.03 -19.70 24.94
C TYR A 145 -14.26 -19.36 23.46
N LEU A 146 -15.46 -19.68 22.96
CA LEU A 146 -15.92 -19.35 21.61
C LEU A 146 -17.20 -18.51 21.69
N PRO A 147 -17.17 -17.24 21.24
CA PRO A 147 -18.36 -16.40 21.16
C PRO A 147 -19.44 -17.01 20.26
N ASP A 148 -20.71 -16.79 20.61
CA ASP A 148 -21.85 -17.26 19.81
C ASP A 148 -21.83 -16.70 18.39
N GLU A 149 -21.38 -15.45 18.24
CA GLU A 149 -21.27 -14.71 16.98
C GLU A 149 -20.32 -15.40 15.99
N LEU A 150 -19.36 -16.21 16.45
CA LEU A 150 -18.41 -16.95 15.62
C LEU A 150 -18.85 -18.38 15.32
N LYS A 151 -19.96 -18.87 15.90
CA LYS A 151 -20.43 -20.25 15.64
C LYS A 151 -20.72 -20.50 14.17
N GLY A 152 -21.25 -19.50 13.46
CA GLY A 152 -21.49 -19.62 12.02
C GLY A 152 -20.20 -19.83 11.23
N PHE A 153 -19.14 -19.09 11.58
CA PHE A 153 -17.83 -19.28 10.96
C PHE A 153 -17.21 -20.62 11.33
N HIS A 154 -17.25 -21.00 12.62
CA HIS A 154 -16.70 -22.26 13.12
C HIS A 154 -17.36 -23.51 12.50
N ASN A 155 -18.66 -23.46 12.23
CA ASN A 155 -19.42 -24.56 11.62
C ASN A 155 -19.50 -24.48 10.08
N ASP A 156 -18.68 -23.64 9.44
CA ASP A 156 -18.64 -23.42 8.00
C ASP A 156 -19.98 -22.95 7.36
N THR A 157 -20.91 -22.44 8.16
CA THR A 157 -22.17 -21.86 7.65
C THR A 157 -22.04 -20.38 7.31
N LEU A 158 -20.97 -19.72 7.75
CA LEU A 158 -20.59 -18.35 7.42
C LEU A 158 -19.14 -18.33 6.93
N ASN A 159 -18.88 -17.74 5.76
CA ASN A 159 -17.57 -17.70 5.13
C ASN A 159 -17.18 -16.29 4.66
N LEU A 160 -17.57 -15.29 5.44
CA LEU A 160 -17.33 -13.89 5.11
C LEU A 160 -16.70 -13.16 6.31
N ALA A 161 -15.89 -12.16 6.01
CA ALA A 161 -15.29 -11.24 6.97
C ALA A 161 -15.27 -9.83 6.38
N CYS A 162 -15.18 -8.81 7.23
CA CYS A 162 -15.02 -7.44 6.78
C CYS A 162 -13.53 -7.07 6.76
N ASN A 163 -13.00 -6.69 5.61
CA ASN A 163 -11.70 -6.02 5.58
C ASN A 163 -11.84 -4.67 6.27
N MET A 164 -10.93 -4.39 7.22
CA MET A 164 -10.99 -3.24 8.10
C MET A 164 -9.89 -2.20 7.85
N GLY A 165 -9.38 -2.09 6.62
CA GLY A 165 -8.53 -0.94 6.26
C GLY A 165 -9.22 0.40 6.56
N ILE A 166 -10.55 0.43 6.48
CA ILE A 166 -11.38 1.39 7.21
C ILE A 166 -12.48 0.68 8.00
N ILE A 167 -12.86 1.24 9.15
CA ILE A 167 -14.02 0.81 9.94
C ILE A 167 -14.57 1.96 10.78
N GLY A 168 -15.89 2.05 10.93
CA GLY A 168 -16.48 3.03 11.84
C GLY A 168 -17.97 3.21 11.61
N GLY A 169 -18.48 4.40 11.90
CA GLY A 169 -19.87 4.78 11.70
C GLY A 169 -20.44 5.56 12.88
N THR A 170 -21.75 5.75 12.85
CA THR A 170 -22.48 6.53 13.86
C THR A 170 -23.00 5.71 15.03
N ASN A 171 -23.07 4.37 14.91
CA ASN A 171 -23.62 3.49 15.95
C ASN A 171 -22.58 3.19 17.05
N ILE A 172 -22.36 4.15 17.95
CA ILE A 172 -21.39 4.03 19.04
C ILE A 172 -21.76 2.91 20.02
N GLU A 173 -23.05 2.67 20.29
CA GLU A 173 -23.48 1.59 21.17
C GLU A 173 -23.06 0.22 20.64
N PHE A 174 -23.22 -0.01 19.33
CA PHE A 174 -22.73 -1.23 18.68
C PHE A 174 -21.22 -1.37 18.84
N PHE A 175 -20.44 -0.32 18.61
CA PHE A 175 -18.98 -0.39 18.76
C PHE A 175 -18.57 -0.67 20.21
N GLN A 176 -19.28 -0.14 21.21
CA GLN A 176 -19.02 -0.47 22.60
C GLN A 176 -19.28 -1.94 22.92
N GLU A 177 -20.39 -2.51 22.42
CA GLU A 177 -20.68 -3.95 22.53
C GLU A 177 -19.61 -4.80 21.82
N PHE A 178 -19.31 -4.46 20.57
CA PHE A 178 -18.29 -5.12 19.76
C PHE A 178 -16.93 -5.15 20.46
N CYS A 179 -16.48 -4.02 20.99
CA CYS A 179 -15.19 -3.95 21.67
C CYS A 179 -15.17 -4.75 22.97
N ALA A 180 -16.22 -4.65 23.79
CA ALA A 180 -16.31 -5.40 25.04
C ALA A 180 -16.24 -6.91 24.81
N LYS A 181 -17.01 -7.42 23.83
CA LYS A 181 -16.99 -8.85 23.48
C LYS A 181 -15.69 -9.28 22.81
N SER A 182 -15.06 -8.41 22.01
CA SER A 182 -13.75 -8.70 21.40
C SER A 182 -12.66 -8.84 22.46
N PHE A 183 -12.62 -7.94 23.46
CA PHE A 183 -11.71 -8.07 24.59
C PHE A 183 -12.00 -9.32 25.43
N GLU A 184 -13.27 -9.62 25.72
CA GLU A 184 -13.65 -10.87 26.39
C GLU A 184 -13.12 -12.10 25.63
N PHE A 185 -13.25 -12.09 24.31
CA PHE A 185 -12.74 -13.17 23.46
C PHE A 185 -11.22 -13.31 23.52
N VAL A 186 -10.49 -12.20 23.58
CA VAL A 186 -9.03 -12.20 23.73
C VAL A 186 -8.61 -12.68 25.13
N ASP A 187 -9.19 -12.10 26.18
CA ASP A 187 -8.78 -12.30 27.57
C ASP A 187 -9.02 -13.73 28.06
N GLN A 188 -10.09 -14.38 27.60
CA GLN A 188 -10.41 -15.76 27.98
C GLN A 188 -9.54 -16.81 27.27
N ASN A 189 -8.84 -16.44 26.20
CA ASN A 189 -8.11 -17.39 25.36
C ASN A 189 -6.58 -17.24 25.40
N THR A 190 -6.04 -16.02 25.48
CA THR A 190 -4.64 -15.76 25.11
C THR A 190 -3.59 -15.93 26.21
N LYS A 191 -3.99 -16.24 27.45
CA LYS A 191 -3.13 -16.19 28.64
C LYS A 191 -1.81 -16.98 28.52
N ASP A 192 -1.80 -18.09 27.78
CA ASP A 192 -0.63 -18.98 27.61
C ASP A 192 -0.31 -19.25 26.13
N TRP A 193 -0.80 -18.41 25.22
CA TRP A 193 -0.63 -18.60 23.77
C TRP A 193 0.75 -18.19 23.28
N LYS A 194 1.25 -18.93 22.29
CA LYS A 194 2.52 -18.59 21.62
C LYS A 194 2.32 -17.45 20.62
N SER A 195 3.43 -16.86 20.19
CA SER A 195 3.47 -15.77 19.21
C SER A 195 2.67 -16.07 17.93
N ASP A 196 2.81 -17.26 17.35
CA ASP A 196 2.09 -17.65 16.12
C ASP A 196 0.57 -17.74 16.33
N ASP A 197 0.14 -18.30 17.47
CA ASP A 197 -1.29 -18.39 17.82
C ASP A 197 -1.90 -16.99 17.96
N ASN A 198 -1.19 -16.11 18.67
CA ASN A 198 -1.58 -14.71 18.82
C ASN A 198 -1.66 -13.97 17.48
N LEU A 199 -0.66 -14.16 16.61
CA LEU A 199 -0.63 -13.55 15.28
C LEU A 199 -1.83 -14.01 14.44
N ASN A 200 -2.12 -15.31 14.46
CA ASN A 200 -3.26 -15.91 13.77
C ASN A 200 -4.61 -15.41 14.31
N PHE A 201 -4.65 -14.94 15.56
CA PHE A 201 -5.92 -14.63 16.23
C PHE A 201 -6.57 -13.32 15.80
N ASN A 202 -5.75 -12.32 15.46
CA ASN A 202 -6.19 -10.93 15.25
C ASN A 202 -7.43 -10.78 14.37
N VAL A 203 -7.41 -11.42 13.21
CA VAL A 203 -8.49 -11.31 12.23
C VAL A 203 -9.82 -11.88 12.72
N PHE A 204 -9.81 -12.77 13.73
CA PHE A 204 -11.04 -13.39 14.23
C PHE A 204 -11.77 -12.50 15.21
N PHE A 205 -11.09 -11.89 16.17
CA PHE A 205 -11.74 -10.96 17.10
C PHE A 205 -11.96 -9.57 16.49
N GLU A 206 -11.24 -9.24 15.42
CA GLU A 206 -11.42 -8.00 14.65
C GLU A 206 -12.46 -8.19 13.53
N GLN A 207 -12.13 -8.96 12.49
CA GLN A 207 -12.84 -8.95 11.20
C GLN A 207 -14.02 -9.91 11.14
N VAL A 208 -13.79 -11.17 11.53
CA VAL A 208 -14.84 -12.21 11.49
C VAL A 208 -15.88 -11.96 12.58
N PHE A 209 -15.44 -11.60 13.79
CA PHE A 209 -16.32 -11.33 14.92
C PHE A 209 -17.23 -10.13 14.67
N PHE A 210 -16.71 -9.02 14.13
CA PHE A 210 -17.52 -7.87 13.75
C PHE A 210 -18.64 -8.26 12.79
N TYR A 211 -18.30 -8.97 11.71
CA TYR A 211 -19.29 -9.40 10.74
C TYR A 211 -20.34 -10.34 11.36
N GLY A 212 -19.90 -11.31 12.17
CA GLY A 212 -20.81 -12.22 12.90
C GLY A 212 -21.76 -11.49 13.85
N LEU A 213 -21.28 -10.47 14.57
CA LEU A 213 -22.10 -9.65 15.45
C LEU A 213 -23.12 -8.80 14.66
N CYS A 214 -22.72 -8.21 13.53
CA CYS A 214 -23.63 -7.49 12.64
C CYS A 214 -24.76 -8.41 12.14
N GLN A 215 -24.43 -9.64 11.73
CA GLN A 215 -25.45 -10.61 11.29
C GLN A 215 -26.42 -10.98 12.42
N LYS A 216 -25.89 -11.21 13.63
CA LYS A 216 -26.71 -11.55 14.80
C LYS A 216 -27.67 -10.42 15.17
N ASN A 217 -27.22 -9.17 15.07
CA ASN A 217 -28.00 -7.98 15.42
C ASN A 217 -28.87 -7.46 14.26
N ASN A 218 -28.81 -8.09 13.07
CA ASN A 218 -29.42 -7.61 11.82
C ASN A 218 -29.01 -6.18 11.45
N GLU A 219 -27.76 -5.84 11.72
CA GLU A 219 -27.19 -4.53 11.39
C GLU A 219 -26.74 -4.48 9.92
N LYS A 220 -27.03 -3.36 9.26
CA LYS A 220 -26.56 -3.09 7.91
C LYS A 220 -25.18 -2.45 7.96
N ILE A 221 -24.27 -2.98 7.15
CA ILE A 221 -22.94 -2.42 6.94
C ILE A 221 -22.91 -1.73 5.57
N ASP A 222 -22.44 -0.49 5.53
CA ASP A 222 -22.11 0.19 4.27
C ASP A 222 -20.62 -0.04 3.94
N TYR A 223 -20.33 -0.36 2.68
CA TYR A 223 -18.97 -0.71 2.25
C TYR A 223 -18.35 0.35 1.32
N LEU A 224 -17.05 0.57 1.45
CA LEU A 224 -16.28 1.40 0.52
C LEU A 224 -16.27 0.80 -0.89
N PHE A 225 -16.02 -0.50 -0.99
CA PHE A 225 -16.07 -1.28 -2.22
C PHE A 225 -17.19 -2.33 -2.14
N GLN A 226 -17.88 -2.55 -3.25
CA GLN A 226 -19.01 -3.49 -3.32
C GLN A 226 -18.57 -4.90 -3.72
N GLU A 227 -17.38 -5.00 -4.29
CA GLU A 227 -16.73 -6.24 -4.66
C GLU A 227 -16.47 -7.11 -3.43
N ILE A 228 -16.66 -8.42 -3.59
CA ILE A 228 -16.42 -9.42 -2.55
C ILE A 228 -15.27 -10.32 -3.00
N PRO A 229 -14.01 -9.85 -2.93
CA PRO A 229 -12.86 -10.65 -3.30
C PRO A 229 -12.69 -11.85 -2.36
N LYS A 230 -11.91 -12.83 -2.80
CA LYS A 230 -11.34 -13.81 -1.87
C LYS A 230 -10.19 -13.16 -1.11
N ASP A 231 -10.02 -13.52 0.15
CA ASP A 231 -8.87 -13.14 0.97
C ASP A 231 -7.54 -13.28 0.20
N ASN A 232 -6.67 -12.29 0.34
CA ASN A 232 -5.37 -12.14 -0.37
C ASN A 232 -5.42 -12.07 -1.91
N LEU A 233 -6.59 -12.03 -2.55
CA LEU A 233 -6.71 -11.85 -4.01
C LEU A 233 -7.12 -10.43 -4.39
N TYR A 234 -6.65 -9.45 -3.63
CA TYR A 234 -6.85 -8.03 -3.91
C TYR A 234 -6.04 -7.58 -5.13
N ILE A 235 -6.65 -6.79 -5.99
CA ILE A 235 -6.03 -6.27 -7.22
C ILE A 235 -6.07 -4.75 -7.16
N GLY A 236 -4.94 -4.12 -7.50
CA GLY A 236 -4.86 -2.67 -7.74
C GLY A 236 -4.69 -1.79 -6.50
N PHE A 237 -4.68 -2.34 -5.29
CA PHE A 237 -4.50 -1.55 -4.06
C PHE A 237 -3.08 -1.02 -3.85
N GLY A 238 -2.12 -1.39 -4.71
CA GLY A 238 -0.77 -0.83 -4.76
C GLY A 238 -0.48 0.02 -6.00
N ASP A 239 -1.48 0.36 -6.80
CA ASP A 239 -1.30 1.02 -8.11
C ASP A 239 -1.11 2.54 -7.95
N PHE A 240 0.04 2.96 -7.43
CA PHE A 240 0.42 4.36 -7.29
C PHE A 240 0.40 5.15 -8.61
N ASP A 241 0.55 4.45 -9.74
CA ASP A 241 0.48 5.00 -11.08
C ASP A 241 -0.95 5.39 -11.52
N LYS A 242 -1.98 4.98 -10.76
CA LYS A 242 -3.39 5.25 -11.03
C LYS A 242 -3.98 6.34 -10.13
N VAL A 243 -3.31 6.70 -9.03
CA VAL A 243 -3.78 7.78 -8.14
C VAL A 243 -3.32 9.17 -8.60
N PRO A 244 -4.11 10.24 -8.36
CA PRO A 244 -5.52 10.24 -7.93
C PRO A 244 -6.53 10.08 -9.09
N TYR A 245 -6.07 9.85 -10.33
CA TYR A 245 -6.89 10.11 -11.52
C TYR A 245 -7.83 8.97 -11.93
N ARG A 246 -7.44 7.72 -11.67
CA ARG A 246 -8.26 6.53 -11.94
C ARG A 246 -8.76 5.86 -10.65
N MET A 247 -8.14 6.18 -9.52
CA MET A 247 -8.53 5.71 -8.19
C MET A 247 -8.11 6.73 -7.12
N THR A 248 -8.81 6.68 -6.00
CA THR A 248 -8.68 7.64 -4.89
C THR A 248 -8.35 6.94 -3.56
N TYR A 249 -8.07 5.64 -3.58
CA TYR A 249 -7.84 4.83 -2.40
C TYR A 249 -6.80 3.75 -2.69
N LEU A 250 -5.83 3.59 -1.80
CA LEU A 250 -4.87 2.50 -1.78
C LEU A 250 -4.83 1.90 -0.37
N HIS A 251 -4.61 0.59 -0.29
CA HIS A 251 -4.41 -0.11 0.97
C HIS A 251 -3.32 -1.17 0.78
N LEU A 252 -2.12 -0.86 1.26
CA LEU A 252 -0.97 -1.76 1.10
C LEU A 252 -1.02 -2.88 2.13
N LEU A 253 -2.01 -3.78 2.03
CA LEU A 253 -2.13 -4.93 2.92
C LEU A 253 -1.33 -6.16 2.42
N GLY A 254 -0.89 -7.00 3.35
CA GLY A 254 -0.29 -8.31 3.02
C GLY A 254 0.86 -8.24 2.00
N VAL A 255 0.65 -8.84 0.83
CA VAL A 255 1.66 -8.95 -0.24
C VAL A 255 2.14 -7.60 -0.76
N PHE A 256 1.29 -6.57 -0.75
CA PHE A 256 1.66 -5.24 -1.24
C PHE A 256 2.79 -4.60 -0.40
N LYS A 257 2.83 -4.84 0.92
CA LYS A 257 3.93 -4.38 1.82
C LYS A 257 5.27 -5.04 1.52
N ARG A 258 5.24 -6.18 0.84
CA ARG A 258 6.41 -7.01 0.54
C ARG A 258 6.86 -6.83 -0.91
N HIS A 259 6.06 -6.16 -1.74
CA HIS A 259 6.38 -5.93 -3.14
C HIS A 259 7.27 -4.70 -3.30
N ASN A 260 8.53 -4.90 -3.71
CA ASN A 260 9.52 -3.83 -3.78
C ASN A 260 9.08 -2.69 -4.71
N ALA A 261 8.53 -2.98 -5.89
CA ALA A 261 8.04 -1.95 -6.81
C ALA A 261 6.96 -1.05 -6.18
N VAL A 262 6.06 -1.62 -5.36
CA VAL A 262 5.00 -0.87 -4.67
C VAL A 262 5.59 0.00 -3.56
N CYS A 263 6.53 -0.54 -2.78
CA CYS A 263 7.23 0.21 -1.73
C CYS A 263 8.06 1.37 -2.32
N LYS A 264 8.73 1.14 -3.45
CA LYS A 264 9.47 2.18 -4.18
C LYS A 264 8.54 3.23 -4.80
N ALA A 265 7.36 2.84 -5.30
CA ALA A 265 6.39 3.80 -5.78
C ALA A 265 5.87 4.71 -4.66
N MET A 266 5.61 4.16 -3.47
CA MET A 266 5.29 4.95 -2.27
C MET A 266 6.44 5.91 -1.91
N GLU A 267 7.68 5.42 -1.92
CA GLU A 267 8.86 6.24 -1.63
C GLU A 267 8.97 7.43 -2.59
N VAL A 268 8.88 7.20 -3.90
CA VAL A 268 8.91 8.25 -4.93
C VAL A 268 7.75 9.24 -4.75
N TYR A 269 6.56 8.75 -4.43
CA TYR A 269 5.41 9.61 -4.15
C TYR A 269 5.69 10.58 -2.99
N ILE A 270 6.30 10.09 -1.90
CA ILE A 270 6.66 10.91 -0.75
C ILE A 270 7.80 11.87 -1.09
N MET A 271 8.82 11.44 -1.86
CA MET A 271 9.88 12.33 -2.33
C MET A 271 9.29 13.53 -3.10
N GLN A 272 8.31 13.30 -3.98
CA GLN A 272 7.72 14.35 -4.83
C GLN A 272 6.74 15.26 -4.07
N HIS A 273 5.89 14.68 -3.23
CA HIS A 273 4.77 15.42 -2.63
C HIS A 273 5.00 15.85 -1.18
N TYR A 274 5.91 15.18 -0.46
CA TYR A 274 6.22 15.40 0.95
C TYR A 274 7.74 15.46 1.16
N THR A 275 8.45 16.13 0.25
CA THR A 275 9.92 16.15 0.13
C THR A 275 10.64 16.43 1.44
N GLU A 276 10.21 17.46 2.17
CA GLU A 276 10.84 17.86 3.43
C GLU A 276 10.68 16.78 4.51
N MET A 277 9.55 16.05 4.50
CA MET A 277 9.30 14.94 5.41
C MET A 277 10.10 13.70 5.01
N TYR A 278 10.24 13.42 3.71
CA TYR A 278 11.14 12.37 3.22
C TYR A 278 12.57 12.59 3.74
N SER A 279 13.16 13.76 3.45
CA SER A 279 14.52 14.11 3.85
C SER A 279 14.70 14.05 5.37
N LYS A 280 13.68 14.46 6.13
CA LYS A 280 13.69 14.38 7.59
C LYS A 280 13.71 12.94 8.11
N LEU A 281 12.90 12.05 7.53
CA LEU A 281 12.94 10.63 7.87
C LEU A 281 14.29 10.01 7.50
N MET A 282 14.83 10.33 6.31
CA MET A 282 16.11 9.78 5.86
C MET A 282 17.27 10.21 6.76
N ARG A 283 17.32 11.47 7.22
CA ARG A 283 18.30 11.90 8.23
C ARG A 283 18.22 11.05 9.49
N PHE A 284 17.01 10.82 9.99
CA PHE A 284 16.81 10.03 11.20
C PHE A 284 17.19 8.55 11.00
N ILE A 285 16.93 7.99 9.82
CA ILE A 285 17.38 6.63 9.44
C ILE A 285 18.91 6.58 9.37
N ASN A 286 19.56 7.53 8.70
CA ASN A 286 21.02 7.59 8.61
C ASN A 286 21.67 7.64 10.01
N GLU A 287 21.10 8.43 10.93
CA GLU A 287 21.52 8.47 12.34
C GLU A 287 21.32 7.12 13.06
N ALA A 288 20.17 6.47 12.86
CA ALA A 288 19.84 5.19 13.48
C ALA A 288 20.68 4.02 12.94
N ASP A 289 21.07 4.07 11.67
CA ASP A 289 21.91 3.07 11.01
C ASP A 289 23.41 3.35 11.15
N ALA A 290 23.78 4.53 11.64
CA ALA A 290 25.17 5.01 11.64
C ALA A 290 25.81 4.89 10.24
N ALA A 291 25.02 5.15 9.19
CA ALA A 291 25.40 5.06 7.79
C ALA A 291 24.73 6.20 7.01
N ASN A 292 25.42 6.79 6.04
CA ASN A 292 24.88 7.87 5.19
C ASN A 292 24.41 7.32 3.85
N ASN A 293 23.61 6.26 3.88
CA ASN A 293 23.15 5.59 2.66
C ASN A 293 21.90 6.26 2.09
N GLU A 294 21.02 6.78 2.94
CA GLU A 294 19.74 7.34 2.52
C GLU A 294 19.84 8.81 2.08
N ILE A 295 18.97 9.20 1.14
CA ILE A 295 18.96 10.51 0.50
C ILE A 295 18.24 11.52 1.40
N ASP A 296 19.00 12.34 2.11
CA ASP A 296 18.47 13.16 3.20
C ASP A 296 18.51 14.68 2.96
N TYR A 297 18.83 15.05 1.72
CA TYR A 297 19.07 16.42 1.26
C TYR A 297 18.02 16.95 0.26
N LEU A 298 16.95 16.20 -0.05
CA LEU A 298 15.94 16.66 -1.01
C LEU A 298 15.21 17.90 -0.49
N THR A 299 15.07 18.87 -1.39
CA THR A 299 14.22 20.06 -1.28
C THR A 299 13.42 20.21 -2.57
N LYS A 300 12.40 21.07 -2.59
CA LYS A 300 11.61 21.30 -3.81
C LYS A 300 12.48 21.84 -4.95
N GLU A 301 13.41 22.73 -4.62
CA GLU A 301 14.37 23.31 -5.57
C GLU A 301 15.30 22.22 -6.11
N ARG A 302 15.85 21.36 -5.24
CA ARG A 302 16.74 20.27 -5.67
C ARG A 302 16.02 19.25 -6.54
N ILE A 303 14.77 18.93 -6.23
CA ILE A 303 13.97 18.05 -7.10
C ILE A 303 13.78 18.69 -8.48
N ALA A 304 13.45 19.98 -8.55
CA ALA A 304 13.26 20.67 -9.83
C ALA A 304 14.56 20.69 -10.68
N GLU A 305 15.72 20.91 -10.04
CA GLU A 305 17.03 20.80 -10.68
C GLU A 305 17.26 19.40 -11.24
N LEU A 306 17.11 18.36 -10.42
CA LEU A 306 17.34 16.96 -10.79
C LEU A 306 16.41 16.51 -11.93
N VAL A 307 15.14 16.90 -11.89
CA VAL A 307 14.15 16.61 -12.94
C VAL A 307 14.53 17.33 -14.24
N THR A 308 14.96 18.59 -14.17
CA THR A 308 15.41 19.35 -15.34
C THR A 308 16.66 18.75 -15.96
N ASP A 309 17.64 18.37 -15.14
CA ASP A 309 18.86 17.72 -15.59
C ASP A 309 18.55 16.39 -16.30
N PHE A 310 17.65 15.58 -15.72
CA PHE A 310 17.22 14.34 -16.35
C PHE A 310 16.48 14.57 -17.66
N ASP A 311 15.62 15.59 -17.77
CA ASP A 311 14.93 15.94 -19.02
C ASP A 311 15.93 16.23 -20.16
N ILE A 312 17.00 16.98 -19.84
CA ILE A 312 18.05 17.32 -20.81
C ILE A 312 18.84 16.07 -21.21
N GLU A 313 19.20 15.22 -20.24
CA GLU A 313 19.92 13.96 -20.48
C GLU A 313 19.08 13.01 -21.33
N LEU A 314 17.78 12.89 -21.03
CA LEU A 314 16.82 12.07 -21.75
C LEU A 314 16.67 12.51 -23.22
N LYS A 315 16.50 13.81 -23.46
CA LYS A 315 16.38 14.38 -24.81
C LYS A 315 17.66 14.24 -25.65
N ARG A 316 18.82 14.14 -25.00
CA ARG A 316 20.11 13.89 -25.65
C ARG A 316 20.42 12.40 -25.78
N ASN A 317 19.70 11.55 -25.06
CA ASN A 317 20.03 10.14 -24.85
C ASN A 317 21.47 9.94 -24.34
N GLU A 318 21.89 10.81 -23.40
CA GLU A 318 23.23 10.83 -22.81
C GLU A 318 23.11 11.00 -21.28
N PHE A 319 23.17 9.89 -20.54
CA PHE A 319 22.93 9.87 -19.10
C PHE A 319 24.23 10.04 -18.29
N LYS A 320 24.17 10.83 -17.22
CA LYS A 320 25.27 10.96 -16.26
C LYS A 320 25.06 10.03 -15.08
N ASN A 321 26.13 9.36 -14.65
CA ASN A 321 26.11 8.45 -13.48
C ASN A 321 25.73 9.14 -12.17
N GLU A 322 26.07 10.41 -11.99
CA GLU A 322 25.75 11.18 -10.79
C GLU A 322 24.22 11.27 -10.61
N ASP A 323 23.74 10.86 -9.45
CA ASP A 323 22.32 10.84 -9.07
C ASP A 323 21.40 10.16 -10.10
N PHE A 324 21.91 9.29 -10.98
CA PHE A 324 21.14 8.75 -12.11
C PHE A 324 19.80 8.12 -11.68
N LEU A 325 19.85 7.18 -10.73
CA LEU A 325 18.66 6.47 -10.26
C LEU A 325 17.67 7.40 -9.56
N LEU A 326 18.18 8.38 -8.81
CA LEU A 326 17.36 9.39 -8.15
C LEU A 326 16.66 10.31 -9.17
N LYS A 327 17.41 10.81 -10.15
CA LYS A 327 16.89 11.62 -11.26
C LYS A 327 15.80 10.87 -12.02
N ARG A 328 16.06 9.61 -12.39
CA ARG A 328 15.09 8.70 -13.03
C ARG A 328 13.81 8.59 -12.21
N ASP A 329 13.94 8.29 -10.92
CA ASP A 329 12.81 8.09 -10.01
C ASP A 329 11.97 9.37 -9.88
N LEU A 330 12.61 10.53 -9.69
CA LEU A 330 11.94 11.83 -9.57
C LEU A 330 11.28 12.28 -10.87
N TYR A 331 11.89 12.01 -12.03
CA TYR A 331 11.31 12.32 -13.33
C TYR A 331 10.15 11.39 -13.67
N GLY A 332 10.26 10.11 -13.29
CA GLY A 332 9.28 9.06 -13.59
C GLY A 332 7.91 9.27 -12.94
N GLY A 333 7.84 9.98 -11.81
CA GLY A 333 6.57 10.17 -11.12
C GLY A 333 5.60 11.02 -11.93
N GLY A 334 4.47 10.41 -12.32
CA GLY A 334 3.44 11.03 -13.15
C GLY A 334 3.54 10.72 -14.64
N LEU A 335 4.58 10.02 -15.12
CA LEU A 335 4.71 9.69 -16.54
C LEU A 335 3.56 8.83 -17.06
N THR A 336 3.02 7.90 -16.26
CA THR A 336 1.86 7.08 -16.66
C THR A 336 0.62 7.94 -16.94
N LYS A 337 0.45 9.05 -16.22
CA LYS A 337 -0.63 10.01 -16.47
C LYS A 337 -0.41 10.74 -17.79
N ILE A 338 0.82 11.17 -18.06
CA ILE A 338 1.18 11.85 -19.32
C ILE A 338 0.95 10.89 -20.49
N PHE A 339 1.46 9.66 -20.40
CA PHE A 339 1.21 8.58 -21.35
C PHE A 339 -0.28 8.36 -21.62
N ASP A 340 -1.07 8.10 -20.58
CA ASP A 340 -2.52 7.89 -20.69
C ASP A 340 -3.24 9.11 -21.30
N PHE A 341 -2.78 10.32 -21.02
CA PHE A 341 -3.34 11.54 -21.57
C PHE A 341 -3.02 11.68 -23.06
N SER A 342 -1.75 11.52 -23.45
CA SER A 342 -1.30 11.61 -24.84
C SER A 342 -1.99 10.58 -25.71
N LEU A 343 -2.12 9.32 -25.26
CA LEU A 343 -2.89 8.29 -25.98
C LEU A 343 -4.34 8.70 -26.22
N ARG A 344 -5.02 9.30 -25.23
CA ARG A 344 -6.41 9.77 -25.40
C ARG A 344 -6.54 10.97 -26.32
N GLN A 345 -5.53 11.83 -26.38
CA GLN A 345 -5.52 13.00 -27.26
C GLN A 345 -4.98 12.69 -28.67
N ASN A 346 -4.50 11.47 -28.92
CA ASN A 346 -3.73 11.10 -30.11
C ASN A 346 -2.52 12.03 -30.32
N GLU A 347 -1.88 12.44 -29.21
CA GLU A 347 -0.65 13.22 -29.23
C GLU A 347 0.56 12.27 -29.26
N ASP A 348 1.48 12.51 -30.19
CA ASP A 348 2.73 11.75 -30.27
C ASP A 348 3.72 12.20 -29.19
N PHE A 349 4.58 11.29 -28.76
CA PHE A 349 5.59 11.52 -27.73
C PHE A 349 6.82 10.66 -27.98
N ASN A 350 7.96 11.07 -27.41
CA ASN A 350 9.21 10.32 -27.54
C ASN A 350 9.33 9.30 -26.42
N MET A 351 9.83 8.12 -26.76
CA MET A 351 10.14 7.04 -25.83
C MET A 351 11.63 6.75 -25.87
N VAL A 352 12.22 6.54 -24.68
CA VAL A 352 13.64 6.23 -24.52
C VAL A 352 13.78 5.04 -23.59
N LEU A 353 14.51 4.02 -24.04
CA LEU A 353 14.92 2.88 -23.21
C LEU A 353 16.02 3.33 -22.24
N LEU A 354 15.85 3.02 -20.96
CA LEU A 354 16.82 3.36 -19.92
C LEU A 354 17.89 2.27 -19.80
N ASP A 355 19.11 2.64 -19.39
CA ASP A 355 20.27 1.73 -19.30
C ASP A 355 20.51 1.16 -17.88
N CYS A 356 19.51 1.28 -17.00
CA CYS A 356 19.60 0.91 -15.59
C CYS A 356 19.02 -0.46 -15.25
N PHE A 357 19.09 -1.40 -16.18
CA PHE A 357 18.66 -2.76 -15.96
C PHE A 357 19.56 -3.76 -16.67
N ASP A 358 19.54 -5.00 -16.21
CA ASP A 358 20.29 -6.11 -16.80
C ASP A 358 19.32 -7.24 -17.17
N LYS A 359 19.38 -7.74 -18.42
CA LYS A 359 18.63 -8.94 -18.82
C LYS A 359 19.29 -10.18 -18.21
N LYS A 360 18.49 -11.07 -17.61
CA LYS A 360 18.95 -12.32 -17.00
C LYS A 360 18.01 -13.47 -17.34
N THR A 361 18.56 -14.68 -17.32
CA THR A 361 17.77 -15.92 -17.33
C THR A 361 17.82 -16.51 -15.94
N ILE A 362 16.66 -16.80 -15.36
CA ILE A 362 16.53 -17.45 -14.06
C ILE A 362 15.82 -18.80 -14.23
N VAL A 363 16.05 -19.72 -13.29
CA VAL A 363 15.35 -21.01 -13.25
C VAL A 363 14.39 -20.98 -12.05
N ASP A 364 13.09 -21.00 -12.31
CA ASP A 364 12.06 -21.19 -11.28
C ASP A 364 11.31 -22.50 -11.52
N LYS A 365 11.32 -23.40 -10.54
CA LYS A 365 10.63 -24.71 -10.58
C LYS A 365 10.81 -25.47 -11.92
N GLU A 366 12.05 -25.54 -12.39
CA GLU A 366 12.45 -26.22 -13.63
C GLU A 366 12.03 -25.52 -14.95
N VAL A 367 11.50 -24.30 -14.87
CA VAL A 367 11.21 -23.45 -16.03
C VAL A 367 12.26 -22.35 -16.11
N GLU A 368 12.87 -22.18 -17.29
CA GLU A 368 13.71 -21.02 -17.59
C GLU A 368 12.83 -19.82 -17.89
N LEU A 369 13.01 -18.75 -17.13
CA LEU A 369 12.32 -17.47 -17.32
C LEU A 369 13.32 -16.41 -17.71
N GLU A 370 12.97 -15.61 -18.72
CA GLU A 370 13.72 -14.40 -19.03
C GLU A 370 13.17 -13.24 -18.21
N ILE A 371 14.08 -12.50 -17.56
CA ILE A 371 13.72 -11.35 -16.73
C ILE A 371 14.61 -10.16 -17.05
N ILE A 372 14.08 -8.98 -16.73
CA ILE A 372 14.84 -7.75 -16.57
C ILE A 372 15.01 -7.50 -15.08
N GLU A 373 16.25 -7.29 -14.64
CA GLU A 373 16.56 -6.84 -13.29
C GLU A 373 16.82 -5.33 -13.29
N ILE A 374 15.85 -4.56 -12.78
CA ILE A 374 15.87 -3.09 -12.74
C ILE A 374 16.57 -2.62 -11.46
N LYS A 375 17.61 -1.79 -11.62
CA LYS A 375 18.38 -1.23 -10.51
C LYS A 375 17.53 -0.25 -9.71
N GLU A 376 17.55 -0.37 -8.39
CA GLU A 376 16.82 0.51 -7.47
C GLU A 376 17.75 1.19 -6.48
N ASN A 377 17.46 2.45 -6.15
CA ASN A 377 18.26 3.17 -5.17
C ASN A 377 17.94 2.68 -3.75
N ASN A 378 18.98 2.32 -2.99
CA ASN A 378 18.91 1.85 -1.60
C ASN A 378 17.85 0.76 -1.34
N SER A 379 17.67 -0.14 -2.31
CA SER A 379 16.78 -1.28 -2.18
C SER A 379 17.28 -2.44 -3.05
N VAL A 380 16.65 -3.61 -2.89
CA VAL A 380 16.82 -4.71 -3.83
C VAL A 380 16.32 -4.31 -5.22
N ASN A 381 16.90 -4.89 -6.26
CA ASN A 381 16.48 -4.66 -7.64
C ASN A 381 15.05 -5.18 -7.86
N ASN A 382 14.29 -4.47 -8.71
CA ASN A 382 13.01 -4.97 -9.19
C ASN A 382 13.21 -6.00 -10.30
N GLN A 383 12.26 -6.90 -10.44
CA GLN A 383 12.27 -7.91 -11.51
C GLN A 383 11.02 -7.73 -12.35
N TYR A 384 11.18 -7.87 -13.67
CA TYR A 384 10.11 -7.86 -14.65
C TYR A 384 10.30 -9.05 -15.58
N GLU A 385 9.35 -9.98 -15.58
CA GLU A 385 9.35 -11.12 -16.49
C GLU A 385 9.05 -10.65 -17.92
N ILE A 386 9.83 -11.15 -18.88
CA ILE A 386 9.71 -10.79 -20.29
C ILE A 386 9.42 -12.01 -21.14
N ASP A 387 8.59 -11.84 -22.16
CA ASP A 387 8.31 -12.84 -23.19
C ASP A 387 8.78 -12.37 -24.58
N GLU A 388 8.45 -13.16 -25.62
CA GLU A 388 8.85 -12.87 -27.01
C GLU A 388 8.37 -11.49 -27.49
N ILE A 389 7.20 -11.03 -27.04
CA ILE A 389 6.68 -9.71 -27.42
C ILE A 389 7.53 -8.62 -26.77
N ASP A 390 7.88 -8.80 -25.49
CA ASP A 390 8.78 -7.86 -24.81
C ASP A 390 10.14 -7.77 -25.50
N LEU A 391 10.70 -8.89 -25.98
CA LEU A 391 11.97 -8.88 -26.71
C LEU A 391 11.92 -8.04 -27.97
N ILE A 392 10.87 -8.21 -28.78
CA ILE A 392 10.64 -7.41 -29.99
C ILE A 392 10.49 -5.92 -29.63
N MET A 393 9.71 -5.63 -28.58
CA MET A 393 9.50 -4.25 -28.11
C MET A 393 10.81 -3.59 -27.67
N LEU A 394 11.62 -4.29 -26.89
CA LEU A 394 12.91 -3.77 -26.38
C LEU A 394 13.93 -3.57 -27.50
N GLU A 395 13.92 -4.42 -28.54
CA GLU A 395 14.76 -4.24 -29.74
C GLU A 395 14.38 -2.96 -30.50
N GLU A 396 13.09 -2.72 -30.72
CA GLU A 396 12.62 -1.51 -31.39
C GLU A 396 12.81 -0.23 -30.55
N LEU A 397 12.83 -0.36 -29.22
CA LEU A 397 13.12 0.72 -28.27
C LEU A 397 14.63 0.99 -28.08
N ALA A 398 15.52 0.21 -28.72
CA ALA A 398 16.97 0.33 -28.52
C ALA A 398 17.54 1.72 -28.89
N LYS A 399 16.78 2.52 -29.64
CA LYS A 399 17.07 3.93 -29.92
C LYS A 399 15.84 4.77 -29.59
N PRO A 400 16.01 6.05 -29.21
CA PRO A 400 14.90 6.97 -29.06
C PRO A 400 13.99 6.96 -30.30
N ILE A 401 12.69 6.82 -30.06
CA ILE A 401 11.67 6.63 -31.11
C ILE A 401 10.37 7.32 -30.67
N THR A 402 9.57 7.81 -31.63
CA THR A 402 8.23 8.32 -31.28
C THR A 402 7.23 7.18 -31.11
N TYR A 403 6.16 7.40 -30.36
CA TYR A 403 5.11 6.40 -30.16
C TYR A 403 4.52 5.94 -31.50
N ASN A 404 4.21 6.87 -32.40
CA ASN A 404 3.63 6.52 -33.71
C ASN A 404 4.59 5.65 -34.54
N GLU A 405 5.86 6.04 -34.62
CA GLU A 405 6.88 5.27 -35.35
C GLU A 405 7.08 3.88 -34.72
N PHE A 406 7.12 3.80 -33.39
CA PHE A 406 7.21 2.52 -32.68
C PHE A 406 6.04 1.59 -33.01
N ILE A 407 4.80 2.09 -32.97
CA ILE A 407 3.62 1.28 -33.31
C ILE A 407 3.66 0.81 -34.77
N GLU A 408 4.12 1.64 -35.71
CA GLU A 408 4.29 1.22 -37.12
C GLU A 408 5.28 0.06 -37.26
N ARG A 409 6.42 0.13 -36.55
CA ARG A 409 7.43 -0.94 -36.58
C ARG A 409 6.96 -2.21 -35.90
N ILE A 410 6.37 -2.11 -34.71
CA ILE A 410 5.88 -3.28 -33.98
C ILE A 410 4.82 -4.02 -34.80
N LYS A 411 3.92 -3.31 -35.49
CA LYS A 411 2.92 -3.93 -36.38
C LYS A 411 3.53 -4.84 -37.45
N MET A 412 4.77 -4.60 -37.90
CA MET A 412 5.43 -5.44 -38.91
C MET A 412 5.76 -6.85 -38.40
N TYR A 413 5.79 -7.07 -37.09
CA TYR A 413 6.09 -8.37 -36.47
C TYR A 413 4.84 -9.22 -36.21
N PHE A 414 3.64 -8.66 -36.43
CA PHE A 414 2.36 -9.36 -36.25
C PHE A 414 1.69 -9.53 -37.62
N ASP A 415 1.20 -10.75 -37.91
CA ASP A 415 0.53 -11.04 -39.17
C ASP A 415 -0.76 -10.22 -39.35
N ASP A 416 -1.08 -9.86 -40.59
CA ASP A 416 -2.28 -9.09 -41.02
C ASP A 416 -3.62 -9.71 -40.54
N GLU A 417 -3.61 -10.91 -39.97
CA GLU A 417 -4.79 -11.63 -39.43
C GLU A 417 -5.11 -11.28 -37.97
N THR A 418 -4.48 -10.29 -37.33
CA THR A 418 -5.01 -9.74 -36.07
C THR A 418 -6.35 -9.04 -36.35
N GLU A 419 -7.45 -9.79 -36.24
CA GLU A 419 -8.82 -9.37 -36.56
C GLU A 419 -9.34 -8.18 -35.73
N ASP A 420 -8.59 -7.66 -34.73
CA ASP A 420 -8.92 -6.42 -34.03
C ASP A 420 -7.69 -5.54 -33.73
N SER A 421 -7.51 -4.47 -34.51
CA SER A 421 -6.47 -3.45 -34.26
C SER A 421 -6.55 -2.86 -32.84
N ASN A 422 -7.70 -2.94 -32.16
CA ASN A 422 -7.84 -2.44 -30.79
C ASN A 422 -7.22 -3.39 -29.76
N GLU A 423 -7.32 -4.70 -29.95
CA GLU A 423 -6.72 -5.68 -29.03
C GLU A 423 -5.20 -5.60 -29.08
N PHE A 424 -4.63 -5.48 -30.28
CA PHE A 424 -3.20 -5.25 -30.47
C PHE A 424 -2.72 -3.98 -29.74
N LEU A 425 -3.39 -2.84 -29.95
CA LEU A 425 -3.01 -1.60 -29.29
C LEU A 425 -3.19 -1.68 -27.77
N PHE A 426 -4.23 -2.37 -27.29
CA PHE A 426 -4.46 -2.57 -25.87
C PHE A 426 -3.30 -3.36 -25.23
N LEU A 427 -2.84 -4.44 -25.88
CA LEU A 427 -1.71 -5.25 -25.43
C LEU A 427 -0.42 -4.43 -25.38
N ILE A 428 -0.05 -3.79 -26.49
CA ILE A 428 1.21 -3.03 -26.59
C ILE A 428 1.22 -1.84 -25.65
N ASN A 429 0.11 -1.09 -25.56
CA ASN A 429 0.00 0.02 -24.61
C ASN A 429 0.02 -0.44 -23.15
N GLY A 430 -0.55 -1.62 -22.87
CA GLY A 430 -0.43 -2.25 -21.55
C GLY A 430 1.02 -2.51 -21.16
N ARG A 431 1.82 -3.07 -22.07
CA ARG A 431 3.25 -3.34 -21.86
C ARG A 431 4.07 -2.05 -21.71
N LEU A 432 3.89 -1.07 -22.61
CA LEU A 432 4.56 0.23 -22.50
C LEU A 432 4.23 0.92 -21.18
N ARG A 433 2.98 0.85 -20.74
CA ARG A 433 2.55 1.39 -19.45
C ARG A 433 3.23 0.67 -18.29
N ASN A 434 3.38 -0.65 -18.34
CA ASN A 434 4.14 -1.41 -17.35
C ASN A 434 5.64 -1.03 -17.38
N TYR A 435 6.23 -0.82 -18.55
CA TYR A 435 7.63 -0.38 -18.66
C TYR A 435 7.84 0.98 -17.99
N LEU A 436 6.88 1.89 -18.04
CA LEU A 436 6.92 3.14 -17.29
C LEU A 436 6.84 2.90 -15.78
N VAL A 437 5.92 2.04 -15.31
CA VAL A 437 5.78 1.69 -13.88
C VAL A 437 7.06 1.06 -13.33
N TYR A 438 7.69 0.16 -14.10
CA TYR A 438 8.93 -0.52 -13.73
C TYR A 438 10.19 0.26 -14.10
N LYS A 439 10.07 1.47 -14.65
CA LYS A 439 11.19 2.36 -15.00
C LYS A 439 12.17 1.72 -16.00
N ILE A 440 11.65 0.93 -16.93
CA ILE A 440 12.36 0.34 -18.07
C ILE A 440 12.50 1.38 -19.19
N ILE A 441 11.44 2.18 -19.41
CA ILE A 441 11.45 3.30 -20.35
C ILE A 441 11.12 4.62 -19.63
N SER A 442 11.45 5.73 -20.27
CA SER A 442 10.94 7.06 -19.94
C SER A 442 10.37 7.74 -21.19
N ILE A 443 9.55 8.76 -21.01
CA ILE A 443 8.93 9.52 -22.09
C ILE A 443 9.09 11.03 -21.91
N TYR A 444 9.12 11.75 -23.03
CA TYR A 444 9.04 13.22 -23.02
C TYR A 444 8.22 13.74 -24.21
N LEU A 445 7.58 14.89 -23.98
CA LEU A 445 6.86 15.63 -25.01
C LEU A 445 7.81 16.61 -25.73
N ASN A 446 7.53 16.89 -27.01
CA ASN A 446 8.30 17.84 -27.81
C ASN A 446 8.05 19.30 -27.42
#